data_AF-A0A1Q2D4C4-F1
#
_entry.id   AF-A0A1Q2D4C4-F1
#
_cell.length_a   1.000
_cell.length_b   1.000
_cell.length_c   1.000
_cell.angle_alpha   90.00
_cell.angle_beta   90.00
_cell.angle_gamma   90.00
#
_symmetry.space_group_name_H-M   'P 1'
#
loop_
_entity.id
_entity.type
_entity.pdbx_description
1 polymer ?
#
loop_
_entity_poly.entity_id
_entity_poly.type
_entity_poly.pdbx_seq_one_letter_code
_entity_poly.pdbx_strand_id
1 'polypeptide(L)'
;MSIQTELAKIKKQQIAPIYVLQGTESFLIDEFITTLKQTILTPDDEAFNVIRFNMEETELAVAIEEAEMMPFFGDYKLIIIDQPYFFTGEKRKNELIHQTDSLLNYLKEPSPTSVIVFIAPYQKFDERKKTVKLLKKEAIIVNTMPLSEKETKKYVADYINNEGFGIHPKTFDYLCYLCDMNLSRLMNELDKLFLYAQETKDISMSAVKELVPKSLEHNIFDMVNYVMSGKQEEALQLYEDLLKQGEETIKINAILISQFRLYLQVKLLLSIHYQQSNMVDMLKVHPYRVKLACQQVKRFSIDDLGNIFDQLVENDFKFKTGFMDQKLLFELFILGT
;
A
#
# COMPACT_ATOMS: atom_id res chain seq x y z
N MET A 1 0.85 13.02 -14.93
CA MET A 1 1.22 12.19 -16.10
C MET A 1 1.33 10.73 -15.67
N SER A 2 1.26 9.77 -16.59
CA SER A 2 1.57 8.36 -16.25
C SER A 2 3.05 8.25 -15.89
N ILE A 3 3.35 7.62 -14.76
CA ILE A 3 4.72 7.41 -14.27
C ILE A 3 5.62 6.75 -15.33
N GLN A 4 5.11 5.75 -16.05
CA GLN A 4 5.87 5.02 -17.08
C GLN A 4 6.39 5.94 -18.20
N THR A 5 5.59 6.93 -18.60
CA THR A 5 5.98 7.89 -19.63
C THR A 5 7.16 8.74 -19.15
N GLU A 6 7.16 9.13 -17.87
CA GLU A 6 8.22 9.95 -17.32
C GLU A 6 9.49 9.14 -17.04
N LEU A 7 9.35 7.90 -16.52
CA LEU A 7 10.47 6.96 -16.40
C LEU A 7 11.18 6.74 -17.74
N ALA A 8 10.43 6.64 -18.84
CA ALA A 8 11.01 6.49 -20.18
C ALA A 8 11.77 7.74 -20.66
N LYS A 9 11.39 8.95 -20.23
CA LYS A 9 12.15 10.18 -20.49
C LYS A 9 13.42 10.25 -19.65
N ILE A 10 13.30 9.92 -18.36
CA ILE A 10 14.43 9.87 -17.43
C ILE A 10 15.50 8.91 -17.97
N LYS A 11 15.12 7.69 -18.38
CA LYS A 11 16.05 6.72 -19.00
C LYS A 11 16.73 7.23 -20.29
N LYS A 12 16.20 8.27 -20.94
CA LYS A 12 16.78 8.96 -22.11
C LYS A 12 17.55 10.24 -21.73
N GLN A 13 17.89 10.41 -20.45
CA GLN A 13 18.54 11.61 -19.89
C GLN A 13 17.76 12.92 -20.11
N GLN A 14 16.44 12.83 -20.31
CA GLN A 14 15.57 14.00 -20.37
C GLN A 14 15.06 14.31 -18.96
N ILE A 15 15.89 15.01 -18.19
CA ILE A 15 15.65 15.29 -16.78
C ILE A 15 15.05 16.69 -16.61
N ALA A 16 13.91 16.77 -15.93
CA ALA A 16 13.36 18.04 -15.48
C ALA A 16 14.00 18.45 -14.15
N PRO A 17 14.20 19.75 -13.90
CA PRO A 17 14.81 20.22 -12.65
C PRO A 17 13.92 19.97 -11.43
N ILE A 18 12.60 19.84 -11.62
CA ILE A 18 11.64 19.71 -10.52
C ILE A 18 10.56 18.68 -10.84
N TYR A 19 10.42 17.72 -9.94
CA TYR A 19 9.40 16.69 -9.96
C TYR A 19 8.53 16.73 -8.70
N VAL A 20 7.26 16.37 -8.85
CA VAL A 20 6.33 16.17 -7.74
C VAL A 20 5.70 14.80 -7.89
N LEU A 21 5.99 13.90 -6.94
CA LEU A 21 5.37 12.59 -6.84
C LEU A 21 4.12 12.73 -5.97
N GLN A 22 2.96 12.76 -6.62
CA GLN A 22 1.69 12.98 -5.95
C GLN A 22 0.96 11.66 -5.72
N GLY A 23 0.91 11.21 -4.47
CA GLY A 23 0.20 10.01 -4.05
C GLY A 23 0.96 9.14 -3.06
N THR A 24 0.39 8.00 -2.70
CA THR A 24 0.82 7.17 -1.57
C THR A 24 1.32 5.79 -1.97
N GLU A 25 1.39 5.46 -3.26
CA GLU A 25 1.89 4.16 -3.72
C GLU A 25 3.42 4.13 -3.63
N SER A 26 3.94 3.51 -2.57
CA SER A 26 5.37 3.48 -2.23
C SER A 26 6.23 2.89 -3.35
N PHE A 27 5.80 1.78 -3.95
CA PHE A 27 6.57 1.14 -5.01
C PHE A 27 6.80 2.08 -6.21
N LEU A 28 5.78 2.84 -6.63
CA LEU A 28 5.92 3.79 -7.73
C LEU A 28 6.84 4.96 -7.35
N ILE A 29 6.81 5.40 -6.09
CA ILE A 29 7.71 6.44 -5.58
C ILE A 29 9.16 5.94 -5.61
N ASP A 30 9.39 4.74 -5.08
CA ASP A 30 10.71 4.12 -5.00
C ASP A 30 11.27 3.79 -6.39
N GLU A 31 10.45 3.28 -7.30
CA GLU A 31 10.81 3.05 -8.71
C GLU A 31 11.27 4.35 -9.38
N PHE A 32 10.54 5.45 -9.16
CA PHE A 32 10.88 6.76 -9.71
C PHE A 32 12.22 7.28 -9.17
N ILE A 33 12.38 7.30 -7.85
CA ILE A 33 13.59 7.81 -7.20
C ILE A 33 14.79 6.98 -7.59
N THR A 34 14.66 5.64 -7.60
CA THR A 34 15.74 4.72 -7.97
C THR A 34 16.15 4.91 -9.42
N THR A 35 15.19 4.99 -10.35
CA THR A 35 15.48 5.22 -11.77
C THR A 35 16.18 6.57 -11.98
N LEU A 36 15.71 7.62 -11.30
CA LEU A 36 16.30 8.95 -11.39
C LEU A 36 17.73 8.97 -10.86
N LYS A 37 17.97 8.41 -9.65
CA LYS A 37 19.29 8.29 -9.05
C LYS A 37 20.28 7.57 -9.98
N GLN A 38 19.90 6.39 -10.47
CA GLN A 38 20.75 5.58 -11.35
C GLN A 38 21.04 6.27 -12.69
N THR A 39 20.21 7.23 -13.11
CA THR A 39 20.39 7.95 -14.36
C THR A 39 21.31 9.16 -14.20
N ILE A 40 21.18 9.92 -13.11
CA ILE A 40 21.84 11.22 -12.95
C ILE A 40 23.09 11.17 -12.06
N LEU A 41 23.28 10.10 -11.29
CA LEU A 41 24.39 9.92 -10.36
C LEU A 41 25.18 8.65 -10.68
N THR A 42 26.49 8.70 -10.45
CA THR A 42 27.30 7.49 -10.35
C THR A 42 27.23 6.93 -8.92
N PRO A 43 27.55 5.64 -8.71
CA PRO A 43 27.57 5.06 -7.36
C PRO A 43 28.49 5.78 -6.38
N ASP A 44 29.60 6.35 -6.87
CA ASP A 44 30.57 7.08 -6.05
C ASP A 44 30.05 8.48 -5.65
N ASP A 45 29.22 9.10 -6.51
CA ASP A 45 28.64 10.42 -6.29
C ASP A 45 27.40 10.40 -5.37
N GLU A 46 26.70 9.26 -5.26
CA GLU A 46 25.41 9.18 -4.56
C GLU A 46 25.52 9.62 -3.09
N ALA A 47 26.58 9.21 -2.40
CA ALA A 47 26.77 9.45 -0.96
C ALA A 47 26.86 10.95 -0.61
N PHE A 48 27.28 11.79 -1.56
CA PHE A 48 27.50 13.22 -1.35
C PHE A 48 26.43 14.09 -2.02
N ASN A 49 25.76 13.57 -3.05
CA ASN A 49 24.87 14.36 -3.88
C ASN A 49 23.38 13.99 -3.73
N VAL A 50 23.02 13.03 -2.88
CA VAL A 50 21.62 12.77 -2.50
C VAL A 50 21.36 13.31 -1.10
N ILE A 51 20.48 14.30 -1.00
CA ILE A 51 20.10 14.90 0.28
C ILE A 51 18.59 14.83 0.43
N ARG A 52 18.13 14.41 1.62
CA ARG A 52 16.73 14.18 1.91
C ARG A 52 16.28 14.99 3.11
N PHE A 53 15.16 15.70 2.97
CA PHE A 53 14.58 16.54 4.00
C PHE A 53 13.14 16.15 4.27
N ASN A 54 12.76 16.04 5.55
CA ASN A 54 11.36 15.91 5.95
C ASN A 54 10.83 17.27 6.41
N MET A 55 9.80 17.77 5.76
CA MET A 55 9.22 19.08 6.09
C MET A 55 8.49 19.09 7.44
N GLU A 56 8.24 17.93 8.06
CA GLU A 56 7.78 17.86 9.45
C GLU A 56 8.89 18.18 10.47
N GLU A 57 10.16 18.14 10.05
CA GLU A 57 11.32 18.26 10.93
C GLU A 57 12.27 19.40 10.53
N THR A 58 12.30 19.76 9.24
CA THR A 58 13.23 20.74 8.68
C THR A 58 12.49 21.85 7.93
N GLU A 59 12.94 23.10 8.10
CA GLU A 59 12.41 24.24 7.36
C GLU A 59 12.72 24.14 5.86
N LEU A 60 11.79 24.63 5.03
CA LEU A 60 11.90 24.56 3.57
C LEU A 60 13.10 25.35 3.05
N ALA A 61 13.43 26.47 3.70
CA ALA A 61 14.54 27.32 3.30
C ALA A 61 15.86 26.54 3.22
N VAL A 62 16.13 25.65 4.19
CA VAL A 62 17.34 24.82 4.22
C VAL A 62 17.45 23.93 2.97
N ALA A 63 16.33 23.31 2.57
CA ALA A 63 16.32 22.45 1.38
C ALA A 63 16.53 23.24 0.09
N ILE A 64 16.03 24.49 0.02
CA ILE A 64 16.22 25.37 -1.15
C ILE A 64 17.66 25.89 -1.20
N GLU A 65 18.22 26.33 -0.08
CA GLU A 65 19.62 26.75 0.02
C GLU A 65 20.56 25.62 -0.44
N GLU A 66 20.31 24.38 0.00
CA GLU A 66 21.09 23.22 -0.42
C GLU A 66 20.97 22.93 -1.92
N ALA A 67 19.78 23.14 -2.50
CA ALA A 67 19.54 22.99 -3.93
C ALA A 67 20.25 24.06 -4.78
N GLU A 68 20.53 25.24 -4.21
CA GLU A 68 21.31 26.29 -4.89
C GLU A 68 22.82 26.02 -4.83
N MET A 69 23.29 25.22 -3.88
CA MET A 69 24.69 24.82 -3.80
C MET A 69 25.06 23.83 -4.91
N MET A 70 26.25 24.00 -5.48
CA MET A 70 26.78 23.09 -6.50
C MET A 70 26.95 21.66 -5.95
N PRO A 71 26.84 20.62 -6.82
CA PRO A 71 27.23 19.26 -6.48
C PRO A 71 28.68 19.21 -6.00
N PHE A 72 28.99 18.34 -5.04
CA PHE A 72 30.36 18.21 -4.51
C PHE A 72 31.30 17.58 -5.55
N PHE A 73 30.75 16.64 -6.34
CA PHE A 73 31.30 16.03 -7.56
C PHE A 73 30.14 15.60 -8.49
N GLY A 74 30.41 15.39 -9.77
CA GLY A 74 29.39 14.99 -10.75
C GLY A 74 28.52 16.15 -11.28
N ASP A 75 27.57 15.82 -12.15
CA ASP A 75 26.77 16.81 -12.90
C ASP A 75 25.52 17.30 -12.14
N TYR A 76 25.02 16.47 -11.20
CA TYR A 76 23.74 16.70 -10.55
C TYR A 76 23.79 16.48 -9.03
N LYS A 77 23.01 17.28 -8.32
CA LYS A 77 22.59 17.06 -6.92
C LYS A 77 21.10 16.72 -6.89
N LEU A 78 20.74 15.66 -6.19
CA LEU A 78 19.35 15.21 -5.99
C LEU A 78 18.86 15.61 -4.59
N ILE A 79 17.87 16.49 -4.55
CA ILE A 79 17.21 16.93 -3.32
C ILE A 79 15.83 16.28 -3.24
N ILE A 80 15.62 15.45 -2.21
CA ILE A 80 14.36 14.77 -1.95
C ILE A 80 13.65 15.49 -0.80
N ILE A 81 12.42 15.92 -1.01
CA ILE A 81 11.62 16.65 -0.02
C ILE A 81 10.38 15.84 0.33
N ASP A 82 10.34 15.27 1.52
CA ASP A 82 9.20 14.52 2.06
C ASP A 82 8.19 15.43 2.73
N GLN A 83 6.92 15.02 2.64
CA GLN A 83 5.81 15.61 3.38
C GLN A 83 5.66 17.13 3.20
N PRO A 84 5.67 17.70 1.98
CA PRO A 84 5.53 19.14 1.75
C PRO A 84 4.09 19.62 2.00
N TYR A 85 3.65 19.60 3.26
CA TYR A 85 2.28 19.88 3.67
C TYR A 85 1.85 21.32 3.38
N PHE A 86 2.80 22.23 3.17
CA PHE A 86 2.51 23.59 2.71
C PHE A 86 1.85 23.64 1.32
N PHE A 87 1.86 22.55 0.53
CA PHE A 87 1.04 22.40 -0.69
C PHE A 87 -0.44 22.14 -0.41
N THR A 88 -0.82 21.79 0.82
CA THR A 88 -2.21 21.51 1.20
C THR A 88 -2.79 22.64 2.06
N GLY A 89 -4.10 22.60 2.28
CA GLY A 89 -4.80 23.49 3.21
C GLY A 89 -4.97 22.91 4.61
N GLU A 90 -4.36 21.75 4.89
CA GLU A 90 -4.47 21.08 6.20
C GLU A 90 -3.71 21.86 7.25
N LYS A 91 -4.36 22.14 8.39
CA LYS A 91 -3.71 22.75 9.55
C LYS A 91 -3.11 21.65 10.41
N ARG A 92 -1.83 21.73 10.72
CA ARG A 92 -1.16 20.77 11.60
C ARG A 92 -0.90 21.42 12.96
N LYS A 93 -1.05 20.64 14.03
CA LYS A 93 -0.74 21.11 15.39
C LYS A 93 0.79 21.14 15.55
N ASN A 94 1.36 22.27 15.95
CA ASN A 94 2.81 22.51 16.03
C ASN A 94 3.53 22.42 14.67
N GLU A 95 2.91 22.94 13.61
CA GLU A 95 3.55 22.99 12.30
C GLU A 95 4.78 23.89 12.28
N LEU A 96 5.87 23.42 11.68
CA LEU A 96 7.00 24.25 11.31
C LEU A 96 6.52 25.32 10.32
N ILE A 97 6.97 26.55 10.50
CA ILE A 97 6.61 27.65 9.62
C ILE A 97 7.55 27.61 8.42
N HIS A 98 7.04 27.14 7.29
CA HIS A 98 7.80 27.14 6.04
C HIS A 98 7.65 28.47 5.30
N GLN A 99 8.76 29.19 5.11
CA GLN A 99 8.80 30.38 4.26
C GLN A 99 8.74 29.96 2.79
N THR A 100 7.56 30.03 2.19
CA THR A 100 7.35 29.55 0.81
C THR A 100 7.89 30.49 -0.28
N ASP A 101 8.32 31.70 0.08
CA ASP A 101 8.82 32.69 -0.88
C ASP A 101 10.16 32.28 -1.49
N SER A 102 11.02 31.59 -0.74
CA SER A 102 12.27 31.01 -1.26
C SER A 102 12.00 30.01 -2.38
N LEU A 103 11.07 29.08 -2.17
CA LEU A 103 10.62 28.14 -3.19
C LEU A 103 10.02 28.86 -4.40
N LEU A 104 9.18 29.89 -4.20
CA LEU A 104 8.60 30.65 -5.32
C LEU A 104 9.65 31.31 -6.21
N ASN A 105 10.78 31.74 -5.64
CA ASN A 105 11.88 32.30 -6.42
C ASN A 105 12.66 31.20 -7.12
N TYR A 106 13.00 30.12 -6.41
CA TYR A 106 13.69 28.96 -6.98
C TYR A 106 12.93 28.35 -8.16
N LEU A 107 11.59 28.24 -8.08
CA LEU A 107 10.77 27.70 -9.18
C LEU A 107 10.89 28.48 -10.49
N LYS A 108 11.21 29.78 -10.45
CA LYS A 108 11.33 30.62 -11.67
C LYS A 108 12.64 30.41 -12.40
N GLU A 109 13.70 30.09 -11.65
CA GLU A 109 15.06 29.91 -12.16
C GLU A 109 15.74 28.82 -11.33
N PRO A 110 15.36 27.55 -11.52
CA PRO A 110 15.94 26.45 -10.77
C PRO A 110 17.40 26.27 -11.16
N SER A 111 18.22 25.84 -10.20
CA SER A 111 19.62 25.52 -10.47
C SER A 111 19.72 24.43 -11.54
N PRO A 112 20.53 24.62 -12.61
CA PRO A 112 20.65 23.64 -13.69
C PRO A 112 21.35 22.35 -13.23
N THR A 113 22.07 22.38 -12.10
CA THR A 113 22.80 21.26 -11.53
C THR A 113 22.05 20.57 -10.39
N SER A 114 20.79 20.93 -10.15
CA SER A 114 20.00 20.37 -9.05
C SER A 114 18.66 19.85 -9.54
N VAL A 115 18.31 18.66 -9.08
CA VAL A 115 17.02 18.04 -9.31
C VAL A 115 16.28 17.93 -7.99
N ILE A 116 15.15 18.62 -7.86
CA ILE A 116 14.28 18.54 -6.68
C ILE A 116 13.15 17.56 -6.94
N VAL A 117 12.94 16.61 -6.02
CA VAL A 117 11.80 15.69 -6.02
C VAL A 117 10.98 15.88 -4.76
N PHE A 118 9.77 16.39 -4.90
CA PHE A 118 8.79 16.45 -3.81
C PHE A 118 8.02 15.15 -3.72
N ILE A 119 8.06 14.48 -2.57
CA ILE A 119 7.23 13.31 -2.26
C ILE A 119 6.01 13.81 -1.49
N ALA A 120 4.90 13.97 -2.20
CA ALA A 120 3.67 14.57 -1.70
C ALA A 120 2.57 13.51 -1.54
N PRO A 121 2.44 12.86 -0.37
CA PRO A 121 1.47 11.80 -0.12
C PRO A 121 0.04 12.34 0.10
N TYR A 122 -0.41 13.22 -0.81
CA TYR A 122 -1.66 13.97 -0.68
C TYR A 122 -2.53 13.80 -1.92
N GLN A 123 -3.81 13.51 -1.70
CA GLN A 123 -4.78 13.36 -2.78
C GLN A 123 -4.98 14.64 -3.60
N LYS A 124 -4.94 15.80 -2.95
CA LYS A 124 -5.21 17.11 -3.56
C LYS A 124 -4.27 18.18 -3.00
N PHE A 125 -3.88 19.10 -3.87
CA PHE A 125 -3.19 20.33 -3.48
C PHE A 125 -4.19 21.49 -3.37
N ASP A 126 -3.84 22.49 -2.56
CA ASP A 126 -4.64 23.72 -2.47
C ASP A 126 -4.29 24.65 -3.64
N GLU A 127 -5.07 24.53 -4.73
CA GLU A 127 -4.93 25.31 -5.97
C GLU A 127 -5.01 26.83 -5.79
N ARG A 128 -5.47 27.30 -4.62
CA ARG A 128 -5.54 28.74 -4.33
C ARG A 128 -4.17 29.30 -3.99
N LYS A 129 -3.24 28.48 -3.48
CA LYS A 129 -1.90 28.89 -3.06
C LYS A 129 -1.04 29.26 -4.27
N LYS A 130 -0.30 30.37 -4.14
CA LYS A 130 0.61 30.85 -5.21
C LYS A 130 1.69 29.81 -5.54
N THR A 131 2.23 29.14 -4.52
CA THR A 131 3.21 28.04 -4.68
C THR A 131 2.68 26.93 -5.55
N VAL A 132 1.49 26.39 -5.25
CA VAL A 132 0.88 25.30 -6.02
C VAL A 132 0.64 25.71 -7.47
N LYS A 133 0.16 26.96 -7.71
CA LYS A 133 -0.06 27.48 -9.07
C LYS A 133 1.23 27.56 -9.90
N LEU A 134 2.32 28.00 -9.28
CA LEU A 134 3.62 28.09 -9.96
C LEU A 134 4.25 26.70 -10.14
N LEU A 135 4.21 25.87 -9.09
CA LEU A 135 4.69 24.48 -9.12
C LEU A 135 4.07 23.69 -10.27
N LYS A 136 2.76 23.84 -10.51
CA LYS A 136 2.07 23.19 -11.63
C LYS A 136 2.52 23.63 -13.02
N LYS A 137 3.13 24.80 -13.14
CA LYS A 137 3.67 25.33 -14.41
C LYS A 137 5.10 24.87 -14.64
N GLU A 138 5.91 24.92 -13.59
CA GLU A 138 7.37 24.74 -13.69
C GLU A 138 7.83 23.30 -13.39
N ALA A 139 7.03 22.51 -12.65
CA ALA A 139 7.39 21.15 -12.25
C ALA A 139 6.59 20.08 -13.01
N ILE A 140 7.20 18.91 -13.17
CA ILE A 140 6.52 17.72 -13.70
C ILE A 140 5.82 16.97 -12.56
N ILE A 141 4.48 16.94 -12.62
CA ILE A 141 3.66 16.18 -11.65
C ILE A 141 3.46 14.75 -12.15
N VAL A 142 4.02 13.81 -11.39
CA VAL A 142 3.92 12.37 -11.59
C VAL A 142 2.85 11.83 -10.64
N ASN A 143 1.89 11.09 -11.19
CA ASN A 143 0.83 10.50 -10.38
C ASN A 143 1.33 9.18 -9.78
N THR A 144 1.45 9.15 -8.45
CA THR A 144 1.80 7.98 -7.64
C THR A 144 0.64 7.60 -6.70
N MET A 145 -0.60 7.93 -7.07
CA MET A 145 -1.78 7.45 -6.36
C MET A 145 -1.89 5.93 -6.43
N PRO A 146 -2.50 5.29 -5.40
CA PRO A 146 -2.87 3.88 -5.49
C PRO A 146 -3.64 3.60 -6.78
N LEU A 147 -3.21 2.56 -7.49
CA LEU A 147 -3.83 2.14 -8.73
C LEU A 147 -5.18 1.47 -8.45
N SER A 148 -6.13 1.60 -9.38
CA SER A 148 -7.34 0.77 -9.34
C SER A 148 -6.98 -0.71 -9.54
N GLU A 149 -7.84 -1.62 -9.09
CA GLU A 149 -7.63 -3.07 -9.28
C GLU A 149 -7.31 -3.45 -10.74
N LYS A 150 -8.00 -2.81 -11.71
CA LYS A 150 -7.76 -3.06 -13.13
C LYS A 150 -6.37 -2.59 -13.56
N GLU A 151 -5.96 -1.41 -13.08
CA GLU A 151 -4.63 -0.84 -13.37
C GLU A 151 -3.53 -1.65 -12.69
N THR A 152 -3.70 -2.05 -11.43
CA THR A 152 -2.75 -2.92 -10.71
C THR A 152 -2.58 -4.24 -11.44
N LYS A 153 -3.67 -4.93 -11.79
CA LYS A 153 -3.60 -6.19 -12.53
C LYS A 153 -2.87 -6.04 -13.86
N LYS A 154 -3.19 -4.98 -14.60
CA LYS A 154 -2.53 -4.70 -15.87
C LYS A 154 -1.04 -4.41 -15.67
N TYR A 155 -0.69 -3.52 -14.73
CA TYR A 155 0.69 -3.13 -14.45
C TYR A 155 1.54 -4.36 -14.10
N VAL A 156 1.06 -5.20 -13.19
CA VAL A 156 1.80 -6.38 -12.75
C VAL A 156 1.91 -7.42 -13.88
N ALA A 157 0.85 -7.64 -14.66
CA ALA A 157 0.91 -8.54 -15.80
C ALA A 157 1.91 -8.04 -16.87
N ASP A 158 1.89 -6.74 -17.18
CA ASP A 158 2.83 -6.12 -18.11
C ASP A 158 4.27 -6.24 -17.58
N TYR A 159 4.48 -6.05 -16.28
CA TYR A 159 5.79 -6.20 -15.63
C TYR A 159 6.33 -7.64 -15.73
N ILE A 160 5.51 -8.64 -15.37
CA ILE A 160 5.87 -10.07 -15.49
C ILE A 160 6.29 -10.42 -16.93
N ASN A 161 5.53 -9.94 -17.91
CA ASN A 161 5.84 -10.18 -19.33
C ASN A 161 7.14 -9.48 -19.78
N ASN A 162 7.37 -8.24 -19.32
CA ASN A 162 8.57 -7.48 -19.66
C ASN A 162 9.86 -8.10 -19.08
N GLU A 163 9.76 -8.72 -17.91
CA GLU A 163 10.84 -9.51 -17.31
C GLU A 163 11.03 -10.90 -17.98
N GLY A 164 10.18 -11.22 -18.96
CA GLY A 164 10.28 -12.45 -19.75
C GLY A 164 9.69 -13.69 -19.07
N PHE A 165 8.75 -13.51 -18.14
CA PHE A 165 8.07 -14.60 -17.44
C PHE A 165 6.60 -14.72 -17.87
N GLY A 166 6.06 -15.93 -17.72
CA GLY A 166 4.63 -16.24 -17.84
C GLY A 166 3.98 -16.44 -16.47
N ILE A 167 2.65 -16.28 -16.43
CA ILE A 167 1.82 -16.68 -15.29
C ILE A 167 0.43 -17.05 -15.76
N HIS A 168 -0.07 -18.21 -15.33
CA HIS A 168 -1.45 -18.62 -15.64
C HIS A 168 -2.48 -17.72 -14.94
N PRO A 169 -3.61 -17.32 -15.57
CA PRO A 169 -4.57 -16.37 -15.00
C PRO A 169 -5.07 -16.72 -13.58
N LYS A 170 -5.36 -18.00 -13.32
CA LYS A 170 -5.77 -18.45 -11.97
C LYS A 170 -4.67 -18.28 -10.92
N THR A 171 -3.41 -18.45 -11.31
CA THR A 171 -2.25 -18.25 -10.42
C THR A 171 -2.06 -16.77 -10.15
N PHE A 172 -2.21 -15.94 -11.18
CA PHE A 172 -2.14 -14.49 -11.04
C PHE A 172 -3.24 -13.94 -10.12
N ASP A 173 -4.49 -14.37 -10.32
CA ASP A 173 -5.59 -13.97 -9.43
C ASP A 173 -5.35 -14.41 -7.98
N TYR A 174 -4.76 -15.59 -7.77
CA TYR A 174 -4.40 -16.07 -6.43
C TYR A 174 -3.28 -15.23 -5.80
N LEU A 175 -2.24 -14.88 -6.55
CA LEU A 175 -1.20 -13.96 -6.10
C LEU A 175 -1.79 -12.59 -5.71
N CYS A 176 -2.66 -12.02 -6.56
CA CYS A 176 -3.37 -10.79 -6.27
C CYS A 176 -4.20 -10.88 -4.99
N TYR A 177 -4.84 -12.02 -4.71
CA TYR A 177 -5.58 -12.25 -3.47
C TYR A 177 -4.65 -12.22 -2.25
N LEU A 178 -3.53 -12.96 -2.27
CA LEU A 178 -2.57 -13.03 -1.16
C LEU A 178 -1.92 -11.68 -0.82
N CYS A 179 -1.83 -10.79 -1.80
CA CYS A 179 -1.27 -9.46 -1.65
C CYS A 179 -2.33 -8.36 -1.47
N ASP A 180 -3.60 -8.70 -1.22
CA ASP A 180 -4.71 -7.76 -1.03
C ASP A 180 -4.91 -6.76 -2.20
N MET A 181 -4.52 -7.13 -3.42
CA MET A 181 -4.45 -6.24 -4.58
C MET A 181 -3.57 -4.98 -4.35
N ASN A 182 -2.63 -5.04 -3.41
CA ASN A 182 -1.68 -3.97 -3.15
C ASN A 182 -0.50 -4.09 -4.11
N LEU A 183 -0.24 -3.04 -4.90
CA LEU A 183 0.83 -3.06 -5.89
C LEU A 183 2.20 -3.29 -5.25
N SER A 184 2.56 -2.49 -4.23
CA SER A 184 3.85 -2.63 -3.56
C SER A 184 4.11 -4.04 -3.03
N ARG A 185 3.12 -4.69 -2.40
CA ARG A 185 3.23 -6.09 -1.96
C ARG A 185 3.39 -7.04 -3.14
N LEU A 186 2.62 -6.86 -4.21
CA LEU A 186 2.75 -7.69 -5.40
C LEU A 186 4.16 -7.63 -5.98
N MET A 187 4.69 -6.42 -6.16
CA MET A 187 6.02 -6.23 -6.74
C MET A 187 7.11 -6.86 -5.87
N ASN A 188 7.05 -6.70 -4.54
CA ASN A 188 8.01 -7.33 -3.62
C ASN A 188 7.97 -8.87 -3.66
N GLU A 189 6.81 -9.47 -3.92
CA GLU A 189 6.68 -10.93 -4.05
C GLU A 189 7.18 -11.44 -5.40
N LEU A 190 7.12 -10.62 -6.46
CA LEU A 190 7.59 -11.00 -7.80
C LEU A 190 9.09 -11.26 -7.85
N ASP A 191 9.90 -10.48 -7.14
CA ASP A 191 11.37 -10.67 -7.13
C ASP A 191 11.74 -12.10 -6.69
N LYS A 192 11.06 -12.62 -5.66
CA LYS A 192 11.24 -14.00 -5.18
C LYS A 192 10.72 -15.02 -6.20
N LEU A 193 9.57 -14.75 -6.80
CA LEU A 193 8.94 -15.66 -7.77
C LEU A 193 9.75 -15.75 -9.07
N PHE A 194 10.34 -14.65 -9.53
CA PHE A 194 11.24 -14.65 -10.69
C PHE A 194 12.50 -15.44 -10.41
N LEU A 195 13.10 -15.27 -9.22
CA LEU A 195 14.28 -16.04 -8.82
C LEU A 195 13.99 -17.55 -8.83
N TYR A 196 12.83 -17.97 -8.31
CA TYR A 196 12.41 -19.36 -8.30
C TYR A 196 12.08 -19.90 -9.70
N ALA A 197 11.41 -19.10 -10.53
CA ALA A 197 10.99 -19.48 -11.88
C ALA A 197 12.07 -19.23 -12.95
N GLN A 198 13.31 -18.91 -12.56
CA GLN A 198 14.33 -18.41 -13.48
C GLN A 198 14.63 -19.37 -14.65
N GLU A 199 14.56 -20.68 -14.39
CA GLU A 199 14.76 -21.72 -15.41
C GLU A 199 13.51 -21.99 -16.26
N THR A 200 12.33 -22.02 -15.63
CA THR A 200 11.07 -22.36 -16.32
C THR A 200 10.50 -21.19 -17.09
N LYS A 201 10.83 -19.96 -16.69
CA LYS A 201 10.21 -18.71 -17.13
C LYS A 201 8.68 -18.71 -16.98
N ASP A 202 8.14 -19.50 -16.06
CA ASP A 202 6.70 -19.59 -15.78
C ASP A 202 6.46 -19.70 -14.26
N ILE A 203 5.65 -18.76 -13.75
CA ILE A 203 5.28 -18.68 -12.32
C ILE A 203 4.13 -19.66 -12.06
N SER A 204 4.46 -20.78 -11.45
CA SER A 204 3.51 -21.86 -11.15
C SER A 204 2.66 -21.58 -9.90
N MET A 205 1.49 -22.22 -9.81
CA MET A 205 0.64 -22.15 -8.61
C MET A 205 1.33 -22.70 -7.36
N SER A 206 2.19 -23.72 -7.51
CA SER A 206 2.98 -24.25 -6.40
C SER A 206 3.99 -23.22 -5.90
N ALA A 207 4.71 -22.55 -6.81
CA ALA A 207 5.67 -21.50 -6.43
C ALA A 207 4.99 -20.38 -5.63
N VAL A 208 3.82 -19.90 -6.08
CA VAL A 208 3.07 -18.87 -5.34
C VAL A 208 2.66 -19.37 -3.95
N LYS A 209 2.15 -20.61 -3.83
CA LYS A 209 1.74 -21.17 -2.53
C LYS A 209 2.91 -21.37 -1.56
N GLU A 210 4.09 -21.68 -2.09
CA GLU A 210 5.28 -21.98 -1.28
C GLU A 210 6.02 -20.71 -0.84
N LEU A 211 6.11 -19.70 -1.72
CA LEU A 211 6.95 -18.52 -1.52
C LEU A 211 6.20 -17.27 -1.04
N VAL A 212 4.88 -17.22 -1.27
CA VAL A 212 4.03 -16.10 -0.87
C VAL A 212 3.18 -16.57 0.32
N PRO A 213 3.61 -16.29 1.56
CA PRO A 213 2.90 -16.75 2.74
C PRO A 213 1.53 -16.08 2.81
N LYS A 214 0.52 -16.85 3.22
CA LYS A 214 -0.76 -16.28 3.61
C LYS A 214 -0.58 -15.45 4.88
N SER A 215 -1.13 -14.25 4.88
CA SER A 215 -1.31 -13.52 6.12
C SER A 215 -2.27 -14.29 7.03
N LEU A 216 -2.14 -14.07 8.35
CA LEU A 216 -3.10 -14.60 9.31
C LEU A 216 -4.53 -14.17 8.98
N GLU A 217 -4.72 -12.95 8.47
CA GLU A 217 -6.02 -12.44 8.04
C GLU A 217 -6.61 -13.23 6.86
N HIS A 218 -5.79 -13.62 5.88
CA HIS A 218 -6.23 -14.48 4.78
C HIS A 218 -6.58 -15.89 5.25
N ASN A 219 -5.78 -16.47 6.15
CA ASN A 219 -6.12 -17.76 6.76
C ASN A 219 -7.46 -17.67 7.51
N ILE A 220 -7.69 -16.58 8.25
CA ILE A 220 -8.96 -16.39 8.97
C ILE A 220 -10.13 -16.17 8.00
N PHE A 221 -9.92 -15.47 6.89
CA PHE A 221 -10.93 -15.35 5.84
C PHE A 221 -11.29 -16.70 5.24
N ASP A 222 -10.29 -17.54 4.95
CA ASP A 222 -10.50 -18.91 4.46
C ASP A 222 -11.21 -19.77 5.50
N MET A 223 -10.86 -19.64 6.79
CA MET A 223 -11.54 -20.32 7.90
C MET A 223 -13.02 -19.96 7.94
N VAL A 224 -13.36 -18.67 7.85
CA VAL A 224 -14.76 -18.23 7.78
C VAL A 224 -15.46 -18.86 6.58
N ASN A 225 -14.82 -18.92 5.42
CA ASN A 225 -15.41 -19.57 4.24
C ASN A 225 -15.67 -21.07 4.45
N TYR A 226 -14.77 -21.77 5.13
CA TYR A 226 -14.93 -23.18 5.45
C TYR A 226 -16.09 -23.41 6.41
N VAL A 227 -16.13 -22.73 7.56
CA VAL A 227 -17.26 -22.82 8.51
C VAL A 227 -18.58 -22.58 7.77
N MET A 228 -18.63 -21.53 6.96
CA MET A 228 -19.86 -21.10 6.29
C MET A 228 -20.26 -21.96 5.09
N SER A 229 -19.37 -22.82 4.61
CA SER A 229 -19.68 -23.78 3.56
C SER A 229 -19.98 -25.18 4.13
N GLY A 230 -20.14 -25.32 5.46
CA GLY A 230 -20.33 -26.60 6.12
C GLY A 230 -19.09 -27.51 6.04
N LYS A 231 -17.90 -26.89 6.01
CA LYS A 231 -16.60 -27.52 5.90
C LYS A 231 -15.85 -27.41 7.22
N GLN A 232 -16.46 -27.89 8.30
CA GLN A 232 -15.92 -27.73 9.65
C GLN A 232 -14.58 -28.45 9.82
N GLU A 233 -14.39 -29.58 9.14
CA GLU A 233 -13.12 -30.34 9.18
C GLU A 233 -11.96 -29.51 8.61
N GLU A 234 -12.15 -28.86 7.45
CA GLU A 234 -11.14 -27.97 6.88
C GLU A 234 -10.89 -26.72 7.74
N ALA A 235 -11.92 -26.20 8.42
CA ALA A 235 -11.76 -25.09 9.35
C ALA A 235 -10.92 -25.47 10.58
N LEU A 236 -11.20 -26.65 11.17
CA LEU A 236 -10.44 -27.20 12.29
C LEU A 236 -9.00 -27.51 11.91
N GLN A 237 -8.78 -28.12 10.75
CA GLN A 237 -7.43 -28.41 10.26
C GLN A 237 -6.63 -27.12 10.08
N LEU A 238 -7.23 -26.08 9.48
CA LEU A 238 -6.58 -24.78 9.35
C LEU A 238 -6.28 -24.15 10.70
N TYR A 239 -7.18 -24.28 11.68
CA TYR A 239 -6.95 -23.81 13.04
C TYR A 239 -5.76 -24.53 13.70
N GLU A 240 -5.67 -25.86 13.60
CA GLU A 240 -4.53 -26.62 14.10
C GLU A 240 -3.20 -26.20 13.45
N ASP A 241 -3.21 -25.95 12.15
CA ASP A 241 -2.03 -25.53 11.42
C ASP A 241 -1.56 -24.13 11.86
N LEU A 242 -2.49 -23.21 12.16
CA LEU A 242 -2.16 -21.92 12.75
C LEU A 242 -1.53 -22.07 14.14
N LEU A 243 -2.06 -22.97 14.99
CA LEU A 243 -1.45 -23.24 16.30
C LEU A 243 -0.03 -23.80 16.16
N LYS A 244 0.20 -24.71 15.19
CA LYS A 244 1.55 -25.25 14.90
C LYS A 244 2.53 -24.18 14.43
N GLN A 245 2.03 -23.13 13.78
CA GLN A 245 2.81 -21.95 13.37
C GLN A 245 3.09 -20.98 14.53
N GLY A 246 2.60 -21.28 15.74
CA GLY A 246 2.80 -20.45 16.94
C GLY A 246 1.78 -19.33 17.09
N GLU A 247 0.69 -19.35 16.32
CA GLU A 247 -0.39 -18.37 16.50
C GLU A 247 -1.22 -18.70 17.74
N GLU A 248 -1.54 -17.68 18.53
CA GLU A 248 -2.34 -17.85 19.74
C GLU A 248 -3.84 -17.81 19.44
N THR A 249 -4.62 -18.69 20.08
CA THR A 249 -6.08 -18.75 19.92
C THR A 249 -6.75 -17.41 20.20
N ILE A 250 -6.31 -16.69 21.23
CA ILE A 250 -6.85 -15.36 21.57
C ILE A 250 -6.64 -14.35 20.43
N LYS A 251 -5.51 -14.41 19.73
CA LYS A 251 -5.20 -13.55 18.58
C LYS A 251 -6.07 -13.91 17.37
N ILE A 252 -6.25 -15.20 17.10
CA ILE A 252 -7.15 -15.70 16.04
C ILE A 252 -8.58 -15.20 16.28
N ASN A 253 -9.08 -15.36 17.51
CA ASN A 253 -10.41 -14.89 17.91
C ASN A 253 -10.54 -13.36 17.78
N ALA A 254 -9.54 -12.59 18.20
CA ALA A 254 -9.55 -11.13 18.07
C ALA A 254 -9.66 -10.67 16.60
N ILE A 255 -8.98 -11.34 15.68
CA ILE A 255 -9.06 -11.02 14.25
C ILE A 255 -10.42 -11.43 13.68
N LEU A 256 -10.99 -12.57 14.10
CA LEU A 256 -12.35 -12.96 13.75
C LEU A 256 -13.38 -11.92 14.22
N ILE A 257 -13.26 -11.41 15.45
CA ILE A 257 -14.11 -10.31 15.96
C ILE A 257 -14.00 -9.10 15.02
N SER A 258 -12.79 -8.70 14.62
CA SER A 258 -12.58 -7.58 13.70
C SER A 258 -13.23 -7.85 12.34
N GLN A 259 -13.11 -9.07 11.82
CA GLN A 259 -13.66 -9.45 10.52
C GLN A 259 -15.20 -9.50 10.52
N PHE A 260 -15.82 -10.08 11.55
CA PHE A 260 -17.28 -10.09 11.69
C PHE A 260 -17.86 -8.70 11.98
N ARG A 261 -17.12 -7.85 12.70
CA ARG A 261 -17.47 -6.43 12.83
C ARG A 261 -17.49 -5.72 11.48
N LEU A 262 -16.46 -5.95 10.65
CA LEU A 262 -16.42 -5.40 9.29
C LEU A 262 -17.61 -5.91 8.47
N TYR A 263 -17.96 -7.20 8.57
CA TYR A 263 -19.13 -7.76 7.90
C TYR A 263 -20.44 -7.12 8.35
N LEU A 264 -20.66 -6.95 9.65
CA LEU A 264 -21.83 -6.26 10.18
C LEU A 264 -21.92 -4.81 9.68
N GLN A 265 -20.82 -4.06 9.75
CA GLN A 265 -20.74 -2.69 9.26
C GLN A 265 -21.08 -2.60 7.77
N VAL A 266 -20.48 -3.46 6.95
CA VAL A 266 -20.74 -3.50 5.50
C VAL A 266 -22.19 -3.91 5.22
N LYS A 267 -22.73 -4.90 5.94
CA LYS A 267 -24.14 -5.34 5.77
C LYS A 267 -25.13 -4.22 6.08
N LEU A 268 -24.90 -3.47 7.15
CA LEU A 268 -25.70 -2.30 7.54
C LEU A 268 -25.59 -1.16 6.51
N LEU A 269 -24.38 -0.88 6.01
CA LEU A 269 -24.20 0.17 5.01
C LEU A 269 -24.87 -0.21 3.68
N LEU A 270 -24.83 -1.49 3.29
CA LEU A 270 -25.54 -1.98 2.11
C LEU A 270 -27.07 -1.89 2.26
N SER A 271 -27.63 -2.09 3.46
CA SER A 271 -29.08 -2.02 3.68
C SER A 271 -29.63 -0.60 3.54
N ILE A 272 -28.80 0.43 3.75
CA ILE A 272 -29.14 1.84 3.50
C ILE A 272 -28.66 2.34 2.13
N HIS A 273 -28.32 1.43 1.20
CA HIS A 273 -27.86 1.72 -0.15
C HIS A 273 -26.59 2.60 -0.23
N TYR A 274 -25.73 2.52 0.78
CA TYR A 274 -24.46 3.24 0.78
C TYR A 274 -23.53 2.69 -0.32
N GLN A 275 -22.84 3.58 -1.04
CA GLN A 275 -21.96 3.18 -2.14
C GLN A 275 -20.65 2.59 -1.61
N GLN A 276 -20.16 1.52 -2.25
CA GLN A 276 -18.94 0.82 -1.86
C GLN A 276 -17.70 1.74 -1.84
N SER A 277 -17.59 2.69 -2.78
CA SER A 277 -16.50 3.67 -2.81
C SER A 277 -16.43 4.49 -1.52
N ASN A 278 -17.58 4.87 -0.98
CA ASN A 278 -17.67 5.72 0.21
C ASN A 278 -17.45 4.91 1.50
N MET A 279 -17.66 3.60 1.46
CA MET A 279 -17.39 2.71 2.59
C MET A 279 -15.90 2.68 2.94
N VAL A 280 -15.01 2.80 1.95
CA VAL A 280 -13.55 2.82 2.16
C VAL A 280 -13.15 3.95 3.09
N ASP A 281 -13.60 5.17 2.80
CA ASP A 281 -13.27 6.36 3.58
C ASP A 281 -13.91 6.33 4.96
N MET A 282 -15.16 5.84 5.04
CA MET A 282 -15.90 5.78 6.30
C MET A 282 -15.37 4.72 7.26
N LEU A 283 -15.05 3.53 6.75
CA LEU A 283 -14.55 2.41 7.55
C LEU A 283 -13.03 2.47 7.75
N LYS A 284 -12.31 3.27 6.93
CA LYS A 284 -10.85 3.32 6.88
C LYS A 284 -10.21 1.95 6.66
N VAL A 285 -10.87 1.13 5.83
CA VAL A 285 -10.42 -0.23 5.46
C VAL A 285 -10.04 -0.25 3.99
N HIS A 286 -9.02 -1.03 3.64
CA HIS A 286 -8.54 -1.15 2.27
C HIS A 286 -9.67 -1.49 1.28
N PRO A 287 -9.76 -0.84 0.09
CA PRO A 287 -10.85 -1.03 -0.86
C PRO A 287 -11.10 -2.49 -1.26
N TYR A 288 -10.03 -3.27 -1.42
CA TYR A 288 -10.13 -4.68 -1.79
C TYR A 288 -10.78 -5.52 -0.68
N ARG A 289 -10.46 -5.25 0.59
CA ARG A 289 -11.10 -5.93 1.74
C ARG A 289 -12.57 -5.56 1.86
N VAL A 290 -12.94 -4.30 1.63
CA VAL A 290 -14.36 -3.88 1.56
C VAL A 290 -15.08 -4.60 0.42
N LYS A 291 -14.44 -4.75 -0.75
CA LYS A 291 -15.01 -5.51 -1.88
C LYS A 291 -15.30 -6.96 -1.53
N LEU A 292 -14.33 -7.65 -0.93
CA LEU A 292 -14.50 -9.05 -0.49
C LEU A 292 -15.60 -9.16 0.56
N ALA A 293 -15.65 -8.24 1.54
CA ALA A 293 -16.73 -8.18 2.53
C ALA A 293 -18.10 -7.99 1.86
N CYS A 294 -18.25 -7.04 0.93
CA CYS A 294 -19.49 -6.82 0.19
C CYS A 294 -19.97 -8.07 -0.58
N GLN A 295 -19.04 -8.89 -1.08
CA GLN A 295 -19.38 -10.15 -1.73
C GLN A 295 -19.81 -11.21 -0.71
N GLN A 296 -19.11 -11.29 0.41
CA GLN A 296 -19.33 -12.29 1.44
C GLN A 296 -20.67 -12.09 2.15
N VAL A 297 -20.96 -10.88 2.63
CA VAL A 297 -22.13 -10.58 3.48
C VAL A 297 -23.47 -10.78 2.75
N LYS A 298 -23.47 -10.93 1.43
CA LYS A 298 -24.69 -11.26 0.65
C LYS A 298 -25.27 -12.62 1.02
N ARG A 299 -24.43 -13.54 1.51
CA ARG A 299 -24.83 -14.92 1.86
C ARG A 299 -25.41 -15.07 3.27
N PHE A 300 -25.42 -13.99 4.06
CA PHE A 300 -25.73 -14.03 5.49
C PHE A 300 -26.89 -13.09 5.83
N SER A 301 -27.71 -13.44 6.82
CA SER A 301 -28.57 -12.44 7.46
C SER A 301 -27.74 -11.55 8.39
N ILE A 302 -28.31 -10.41 8.79
CA ILE A 302 -27.66 -9.57 9.81
C ILE A 302 -27.64 -10.27 11.17
N ASP A 303 -28.67 -11.06 11.47
CA ASP A 303 -28.80 -11.81 12.72
C ASP A 303 -27.74 -12.91 12.81
N ASP A 304 -27.46 -13.63 11.71
CA ASP A 304 -26.40 -14.64 11.68
C ASP A 304 -25.03 -14.02 11.99
N LEU A 305 -24.72 -12.89 11.34
CA LEU A 305 -23.47 -12.16 11.58
C LEU A 305 -23.38 -11.64 13.02
N GLY A 306 -24.51 -11.19 13.58
CA GLY A 306 -24.61 -10.70 14.96
C GLY A 306 -24.38 -11.82 15.97
N ASN A 307 -25.06 -12.96 15.80
CA ASN A 307 -24.93 -14.13 16.66
C ASN A 307 -23.49 -14.65 16.70
N ILE A 308 -22.82 -14.73 15.54
CA ILE A 308 -21.42 -15.16 15.47
C ILE A 308 -20.50 -14.14 16.15
N PHE A 309 -20.75 -12.85 15.93
CA PHE A 309 -19.98 -11.79 16.58
C PHE A 309 -20.10 -11.85 18.10
N ASP A 310 -21.31 -12.06 18.64
CA ASP A 310 -21.55 -12.16 20.07
C ASP A 310 -20.85 -13.37 20.70
N GLN A 311 -20.90 -14.54 20.03
CA GLN A 311 -20.16 -15.73 20.48
C GLN A 311 -18.64 -15.51 20.52
N LEU A 312 -18.08 -14.84 19.50
CA LEU A 312 -16.66 -14.50 19.46
C LEU A 312 -16.27 -13.55 20.60
N VAL A 313 -17.12 -12.58 20.92
CA VAL A 313 -16.92 -11.65 22.05
C VAL A 313 -17.03 -12.38 23.39
N GLU A 314 -17.98 -13.30 23.53
CA GLU A 314 -18.10 -14.15 24.72
C GLU A 314 -16.86 -15.04 24.90
N ASN A 315 -16.33 -15.61 23.81
CA ASN A 315 -15.08 -16.36 23.82
C ASN A 315 -13.89 -15.49 24.26
N ASP A 316 -13.77 -14.25 23.77
CA ASP A 316 -12.73 -13.32 24.20
C ASP A 316 -12.77 -13.05 25.71
N PHE A 317 -13.98 -12.88 26.26
CA PHE A 317 -14.16 -12.75 27.71
C PHE A 317 -13.74 -14.02 28.47
N LYS A 318 -14.16 -15.21 28.01
CA LYS A 318 -13.81 -16.50 28.64
C LYS A 318 -12.30 -16.77 28.58
N PHE A 319 -11.64 -16.39 27.48
CA PHE A 319 -10.19 -16.50 27.34
C PHE A 319 -9.44 -15.64 28.35
N LYS A 320 -9.87 -14.38 28.53
CA LYS A 320 -9.23 -13.43 29.45
C LYS A 320 -9.47 -13.72 30.92
N THR A 321 -10.58 -14.40 31.23
CA THR A 321 -10.93 -14.77 32.61
C THR A 321 -10.41 -16.15 33.02
N GLY A 322 -9.80 -16.90 32.09
CA GLY A 322 -9.26 -18.24 32.38
C GLY A 322 -10.35 -19.28 32.69
N PHE A 323 -11.57 -19.06 32.21
CA PHE A 323 -12.73 -19.89 32.56
C PHE A 323 -12.61 -21.33 32.05
N MET A 324 -11.96 -21.54 30.90
CA MET A 324 -11.75 -22.84 30.26
C MET A 324 -10.53 -22.78 29.34
N ASP A 325 -10.02 -23.95 28.94
CA ASP A 325 -8.97 -24.07 27.92
C ASP A 325 -9.39 -23.35 26.61
N GLN A 326 -8.51 -22.46 26.14
CA GLN A 326 -8.82 -21.58 25.00
C GLN A 326 -9.01 -22.38 23.70
N LYS A 327 -8.22 -23.44 23.52
CA LYS A 327 -8.28 -24.28 22.33
C LYS A 327 -9.62 -25.01 22.26
N LEU A 328 -10.01 -25.67 23.34
CA LEU A 328 -11.29 -26.38 23.42
C LEU A 328 -12.49 -25.45 23.16
N LEU A 329 -12.51 -24.28 23.78
CA LEU A 329 -13.57 -23.28 23.57
C LEU A 329 -13.70 -22.87 22.11
N PHE A 330 -12.57 -22.66 21.43
CA PHE A 330 -12.57 -22.27 20.03
C PHE A 330 -12.97 -23.40 19.09
N GLU A 331 -12.55 -24.63 19.36
CA GLU A 331 -12.99 -25.82 18.62
C GLU A 331 -14.50 -26.03 18.74
N LEU A 332 -15.06 -25.87 19.94
CA LEU A 332 -16.50 -25.93 20.17
C LEU A 332 -17.26 -24.84 19.41
N PHE A 333 -16.68 -23.63 19.33
CA PHE A 333 -17.24 -22.55 18.51
C PHE A 333 -17.26 -22.91 17.02
N ILE A 334 -16.17 -23.45 16.46
CA ILE A 334 -16.12 -23.89 15.06
C ILE A 334 -17.15 -25.00 14.77
N LEU A 335 -17.35 -25.92 15.71
CA LEU A 335 -18.28 -27.05 15.56
C LEU A 335 -19.75 -26.65 15.77
N GLY A 336 -20.01 -25.62 16.58
CA GLY A 336 -21.35 -25.14 16.92
C GLY A 336 -21.91 -24.07 15.98
N THR A 337 -21.08 -23.57 15.06
CA THR A 337 -21.43 -22.57 14.03
C THR A 337 -21.61 -23.27 12.68
#